data_AF-A0ABD4KX99-F1
#
_entry.id   AF-A0ABD4KX99-F1
#
_cell.length_a   1.000
_cell.length_b   1.000
_cell.length_c   1.000
_cell.angle_alpha   90.00
_cell.angle_beta   90.00
_cell.angle_gamma   90.00
#
_symmetry.space_group_name_H-M   'P 1'
#
loop_
_entity.id
_entity.type
_entity.pdbx_description
1 polymer ?
#
loop_
_entity_poly.entity_id
_entity_poly.type
_entity_poly.pdbx_seq_one_letter_code
_entity_poly.pdbx_strand_id
1 'polypeptide(L)'
;KNDKPDLEYEILDEKTLELILSALQAGTPHGMIEESDDFRIAIAGAQAKTALLKVDNHWCLPSGNTPTTHIIKLPMGVLQQPNCTLDLTDSVENEYLCIELARELGFDVPNIEIIQTLNFKALAVERFDRKWTNEKTHIQRLPQEDMCQAASLPASIKYESDGGIGVLEIMDLLSGSSNAFADRYNFMKFQVYQWVIGATDGHAKNYSITIEQSGSYRLTPFYDILSAYPLLGKKGLNIRQLKLAMGLRASRGRKYEVNK
;
A
#
# COMPACT_ATOMS: atom_id res chain seq x y z
N LYS A 1 -25.99 27.18 11.21
CA LYS A 1 -26.18 25.86 11.84
C LYS A 1 -24.87 25.12 11.66
N ASN A 2 -24.10 24.96 12.74
CA ASN A 2 -22.86 24.19 12.75
C ASN A 2 -23.24 22.72 12.96
N ASP A 3 -23.62 22.02 11.90
CA ASP A 3 -23.60 20.55 11.91
C ASP A 3 -22.14 20.12 11.75
N LYS A 4 -21.39 20.13 12.84
CA LYS A 4 -20.13 19.38 12.91
C LYS A 4 -20.54 17.94 13.26
N PRO A 5 -20.39 16.95 12.38
CA PRO A 5 -20.56 15.57 12.81
C PRO A 5 -19.40 15.26 13.75
N ASP A 6 -19.72 14.99 15.02
CA ASP A 6 -18.77 14.45 15.97
C ASP A 6 -18.24 13.12 15.44
N LEU A 7 -16.96 12.84 15.69
CA LEU A 7 -16.37 11.56 15.31
C LEU A 7 -17.03 10.46 16.14
N GLU A 8 -17.76 9.58 15.48
CA GLU A 8 -18.38 8.42 16.11
C GLU A 8 -17.45 7.22 15.96
N TYR A 9 -17.01 6.64 17.08
CA TYR A 9 -16.13 5.50 17.12
C TYR A 9 -16.17 4.81 18.49
N GLU A 10 -15.78 3.54 18.51
CA GLU A 10 -15.54 2.76 19.72
C GLU A 10 -14.03 2.56 19.92
N ILE A 11 -13.52 2.82 21.13
CA ILE A 11 -12.11 2.54 21.46
C ILE A 11 -11.95 1.03 21.65
N LEU A 12 -10.99 0.45 20.93
CA LEU A 12 -10.68 -0.98 21.00
C LEU A 12 -9.72 -1.24 22.16
N ASP A 13 -10.09 -2.18 23.02
CA ASP A 13 -9.12 -2.80 23.92
C ASP A 13 -8.24 -3.81 23.15
N GLU A 14 -7.16 -4.27 23.79
CA GLU A 14 -6.21 -5.19 23.15
C GLU A 14 -6.87 -6.50 22.73
N LYS A 15 -7.81 -7.03 23.54
CA LYS A 15 -8.51 -8.29 23.24
C LYS A 15 -9.38 -8.17 22.00
N THR A 16 -10.12 -7.07 21.87
CA THR A 16 -10.98 -6.83 20.72
C THR A 16 -10.14 -6.59 19.47
N LEU A 17 -9.03 -5.87 19.59
CA LEU A 17 -8.08 -5.71 18.49
C LEU A 17 -7.54 -7.08 18.03
N GLU A 18 -7.11 -7.94 18.95
CA GLU A 18 -6.67 -9.31 18.59
C GLU A 18 -7.76 -10.12 17.90
N LEU A 19 -9.01 -9.98 18.33
CA LEU A 19 -10.14 -10.68 17.71
C LEU A 19 -10.35 -10.26 16.25
N ILE A 20 -10.26 -8.94 15.96
CA ILE A 20 -10.32 -8.40 14.60
C ILE A 20 -9.17 -8.94 13.73
N LEU A 21 -7.94 -8.91 14.26
CA LEU A 21 -6.76 -9.38 13.54
C LEU A 21 -6.80 -10.89 13.29
N SER A 22 -7.29 -11.66 14.26
CA SER A 22 -7.50 -13.11 14.15
C SER A 22 -8.54 -13.45 13.08
N ALA A 23 -9.69 -12.76 13.08
CA ALA A 23 -10.73 -12.94 12.06
C ALA A 23 -10.20 -12.65 10.66
N LEU A 24 -9.40 -11.59 10.51
CA LEU A 24 -8.76 -11.23 9.25
C LEU A 24 -7.76 -12.30 8.77
N GLN A 25 -6.97 -12.89 9.68
CA GLN A 25 -6.04 -13.97 9.34
C GLN A 25 -6.77 -15.26 8.93
N ALA A 26 -7.92 -15.55 9.53
CA ALA A 26 -8.76 -16.71 9.21
C ALA A 26 -9.45 -16.61 7.84
N GLY A 27 -9.29 -15.50 7.11
CA GLY A 27 -9.88 -15.30 5.79
C GLY A 27 -11.29 -14.69 5.82
N THR A 28 -11.76 -14.25 7.00
CA THR A 28 -12.98 -13.43 7.07
C THR A 28 -12.69 -12.10 6.38
N PRO A 29 -13.47 -11.69 5.35
CA PRO A 29 -13.20 -10.46 4.63
C PRO A 29 -13.10 -9.28 5.62
N HIS A 30 -11.97 -8.56 5.59
CA HIS A 30 -11.74 -7.31 6.32
C HIS A 30 -11.78 -7.41 7.86
N GLY A 31 -11.73 -8.61 8.44
CA GLY A 31 -11.73 -8.79 9.90
C GLY A 31 -13.07 -8.44 10.56
N MET A 32 -14.17 -8.53 9.82
CA MET A 32 -15.52 -8.26 10.33
C MET A 32 -15.88 -9.24 11.45
N ILE A 33 -16.20 -8.70 12.63
CA ILE A 33 -16.79 -9.45 13.74
C ILE A 33 -18.31 -9.41 13.51
N GLU A 34 -19.00 -10.56 13.61
CA GLU A 34 -20.45 -10.69 13.34
C GLU A 34 -21.34 -9.79 14.25
N GLU A 35 -20.78 -9.19 15.30
CA GLU A 35 -21.50 -8.30 16.24
C GLU A 35 -21.52 -6.81 15.83
N SER A 36 -20.84 -6.40 14.74
CA SER A 36 -20.84 -5.00 14.26
C SER A 36 -21.40 -4.87 12.84
N ASP A 37 -22.72 -4.71 12.71
CA ASP A 37 -23.44 -4.60 11.42
C ASP A 37 -23.03 -3.41 10.53
N ASP A 38 -22.36 -2.39 11.10
CA ASP A 38 -22.06 -1.11 10.41
C ASP A 38 -20.63 -0.98 9.84
N PHE A 39 -19.77 -1.99 9.98
CA PHE A 39 -18.36 -1.88 9.56
C PHE A 39 -18.12 -2.32 8.11
N ARG A 40 -18.27 -1.39 7.15
CA ARG A 40 -18.01 -1.64 5.72
C ARG A 40 -16.69 -1.02 5.26
N ILE A 41 -15.67 -1.87 5.05
CA ILE A 41 -14.37 -1.46 4.50
C ILE A 41 -14.17 -2.08 3.12
N ALA A 42 -13.69 -1.27 2.17
CA ALA A 42 -13.15 -1.73 0.90
C ALA A 42 -11.68 -1.27 0.77
N ILE A 43 -10.74 -2.21 0.77
CA ILE A 43 -9.31 -1.93 0.54
C ILE A 43 -8.81 -2.91 -0.53
N ALA A 44 -8.22 -2.40 -1.61
CA ALA A 44 -7.69 -3.23 -2.68
C ALA A 44 -6.33 -3.84 -2.31
N GLY A 45 -6.07 -5.10 -2.66
CA GLY A 45 -4.76 -5.78 -2.53
C GLY A 45 -4.90 -7.27 -2.18
N ALA A 46 -3.84 -8.05 -2.39
CA ALA A 46 -3.86 -9.51 -2.17
C ALA A 46 -3.52 -9.91 -0.71
N GLN A 47 -2.79 -9.06 0.02
CA GLN A 47 -2.44 -9.28 1.42
C GLN A 47 -3.66 -9.01 2.32
N ALA A 48 -3.84 -9.86 3.33
CA ALA A 48 -4.88 -9.68 4.33
C ALA A 48 -4.68 -8.36 5.08
N LYS A 49 -5.68 -7.47 4.98
CA LYS A 49 -5.65 -6.15 5.59
C LYS A 49 -7.03 -5.66 5.99
N THR A 50 -7.05 -4.80 7.00
CA THR A 50 -8.22 -4.03 7.42
C THR A 50 -7.83 -2.55 7.51
N ALA A 51 -8.75 -1.68 7.90
CA ALA A 51 -8.41 -0.31 8.26
C ALA A 51 -9.09 0.08 9.56
N LEU A 52 -8.38 0.85 10.38
CA LEU A 52 -8.88 1.32 11.68
C LEU A 52 -8.70 2.83 11.78
N LEU A 53 -9.42 3.42 12.72
CA LEU A 53 -9.19 4.80 13.15
C LEU A 53 -8.15 4.79 14.28
N LYS A 54 -7.23 5.75 14.28
CA LYS A 54 -6.32 6.02 15.40
C LYS A 54 -6.60 7.43 15.95
N VAL A 55 -7.00 7.52 17.22
CA VAL A 55 -7.24 8.79 17.95
C VAL A 55 -6.46 8.78 19.25
N ASP A 56 -5.67 9.83 19.51
CA ASP A 56 -4.88 9.98 20.75
C ASP A 56 -4.13 8.71 21.16
N ASN A 57 -3.50 8.06 20.18
CA ASN A 57 -2.75 6.80 20.30
C ASN A 57 -3.56 5.54 20.68
N HIS A 58 -4.88 5.59 20.56
CA HIS A 58 -5.78 4.45 20.71
C HIS A 58 -6.30 3.99 19.34
N TRP A 59 -6.39 2.68 19.16
CA TRP A 59 -7.08 2.09 18.02
C TRP A 59 -8.58 2.12 18.25
N CYS A 60 -9.33 2.48 17.22
CA CYS A 60 -10.77 2.65 17.30
C CYS A 60 -11.46 2.03 16.09
N LEU A 61 -12.66 1.49 16.33
CA LEU A 61 -13.59 1.08 15.29
C LEU A 61 -14.49 2.27 14.95
N PRO A 62 -14.34 2.90 13.76
CA PRO A 62 -15.22 3.99 13.38
C PRO A 62 -16.64 3.48 13.06
N SER A 63 -17.64 4.30 13.39
CA SER A 63 -19.05 4.07 13.02
C SER A 63 -19.58 5.21 12.14
N GLY A 64 -20.74 4.97 11.51
CA GLY A 64 -21.39 5.95 10.65
C GLY A 64 -20.48 6.41 9.49
N ASN A 65 -20.28 7.72 9.38
CA ASN A 65 -19.46 8.33 8.32
C ASN A 65 -17.99 8.57 8.71
N THR A 66 -17.59 8.20 9.94
CA THR A 66 -16.24 8.39 10.45
C THR A 66 -15.23 7.62 9.58
N PRO A 67 -14.24 8.29 8.96
CA PRO A 67 -13.24 7.58 8.17
C PRO A 67 -12.22 6.85 9.05
N THR A 68 -11.75 5.69 8.58
CA THR A 68 -10.50 5.09 9.07
C THR A 68 -9.30 5.96 8.69
N THR A 69 -8.22 5.89 9.46
CA THR A 69 -6.98 6.66 9.24
C THR A 69 -5.75 5.79 8.97
N HIS A 70 -5.80 4.50 9.26
CA HIS A 70 -4.68 3.59 9.01
C HIS A 70 -5.15 2.33 8.29
N ILE A 71 -4.31 1.80 7.42
CA ILE A 71 -4.44 0.45 6.87
C ILE A 71 -3.58 -0.47 7.74
N ILE A 72 -4.18 -1.54 8.25
CA ILE A 72 -3.51 -2.55 9.07
C ILE A 72 -3.25 -3.78 8.22
N LYS A 73 -1.98 -4.15 8.05
CA LYS A 73 -1.54 -5.27 7.21
C LYS A 73 -0.99 -6.40 8.07
N LEU A 74 -1.50 -7.60 7.85
CA LEU A 74 -1.02 -8.80 8.52
C LEU A 74 0.12 -9.47 7.73
N PRO A 75 0.94 -10.30 8.39
CA PRO A 75 1.92 -11.14 7.73
C PRO A 75 1.30 -11.97 6.61
N MET A 76 1.97 -12.07 5.46
CA MET A 76 1.48 -12.83 4.31
C MET A 76 1.63 -14.34 4.48
N GLY A 77 2.42 -14.79 5.47
CA GLY A 77 2.62 -16.20 5.77
C GLY A 77 3.46 -16.92 4.72
N VAL A 78 3.21 -18.22 4.53
CA VAL A 78 3.96 -19.04 3.56
C VAL A 78 3.11 -19.31 2.33
N LEU A 79 3.59 -18.89 1.15
CA LEU A 79 2.93 -19.14 -0.13
C LEU A 79 3.63 -20.31 -0.85
N GLN A 80 2.85 -21.36 -1.13
CA GLN A 80 3.31 -22.49 -1.95
C GLN A 80 3.05 -22.20 -3.42
N GLN A 81 4.11 -22.11 -4.22
CA GLN A 81 4.04 -22.08 -5.68
C GLN A 81 4.47 -23.43 -6.26
N PRO A 82 4.09 -23.77 -7.51
CA PRO A 82 4.42 -25.06 -8.10
C PRO A 82 5.91 -25.43 -8.07
N ASN A 83 6.80 -24.43 -8.11
CA ASN A 83 8.24 -24.61 -8.25
C ASN A 83 9.08 -23.96 -7.12
N CYS A 84 8.45 -23.29 -6.14
CA CYS A 84 9.15 -22.68 -5.00
C CYS A 84 8.19 -22.41 -3.82
N THR A 85 8.75 -22.34 -2.62
CA THR A 85 8.03 -21.92 -1.42
C THR A 85 8.49 -20.51 -1.04
N LEU A 86 7.57 -19.55 -1.02
CA LEU A 86 7.87 -18.18 -0.59
C LEU A 86 7.50 -18.04 0.89
N ASP A 87 8.51 -17.83 1.72
CA ASP A 87 8.32 -17.53 3.14
C ASP A 87 8.22 -16.02 3.33
N LEU A 88 7.00 -15.53 3.49
CA LEU A 88 6.66 -14.12 3.73
C LEU A 88 6.13 -13.92 5.15
N THR A 89 6.54 -14.78 6.10
CA THR A 89 6.17 -14.64 7.52
C THR A 89 6.68 -13.32 8.11
N ASP A 90 7.83 -12.84 7.67
CA ASP A 90 8.42 -11.55 8.08
C ASP A 90 8.02 -10.39 7.12
N SER A 91 6.87 -10.48 6.45
CA SER A 91 6.46 -9.43 5.49
C SER A 91 6.19 -8.07 6.15
N VAL A 92 5.86 -8.05 7.45
CA VAL A 92 5.67 -6.81 8.22
C VAL A 92 7.00 -6.07 8.35
N GLU A 93 8.05 -6.75 8.78
CA GLU A 93 9.40 -6.20 8.94
C GLU A 93 10.02 -5.84 7.59
N ASN A 94 9.80 -6.68 6.58
CA ASN A 94 10.25 -6.42 5.21
C ASN A 94 9.69 -5.09 4.71
N GLU A 95 8.36 -4.91 4.78
CA GLU A 95 7.74 -3.66 4.35
C GLU A 95 8.15 -2.48 5.23
N TYR A 96 8.25 -2.68 6.55
CA TYR A 96 8.71 -1.64 7.47
C TYR A 96 10.09 -1.11 7.08
N LEU A 97 11.06 -2.01 6.89
CA LEU A 97 12.43 -1.65 6.52
C LEU A 97 12.48 -0.99 5.14
N CYS A 98 11.71 -1.48 4.17
CA CYS A 98 11.68 -0.91 2.82
C CYS A 98 11.08 0.50 2.81
N ILE A 99 10.08 0.80 3.63
CA ILE A 99 9.50 2.13 3.73
C ILE A 99 10.44 3.08 4.48
N GLU A 100 11.02 2.66 5.61
CA GLU A 100 11.97 3.50 6.35
C GLU A 100 13.24 3.79 5.55
N LEU A 101 13.77 2.82 4.80
CA LEU A 101 14.88 3.07 3.88
C LEU A 101 14.49 4.07 2.77
N ALA A 102 13.28 3.97 2.23
CA ALA A 102 12.80 4.93 1.24
C ALA A 102 12.70 6.35 1.84
N ARG A 103 12.23 6.47 3.08
CA ARG A 103 12.17 7.73 3.82
C ARG A 103 13.55 8.36 4.00
N GLU A 104 14.52 7.58 4.46
CA GLU A 104 15.92 8.04 4.63
C GLU A 104 16.56 8.47 3.30
N LEU A 105 16.14 7.88 2.18
CA LEU A 105 16.56 8.29 0.83
C LEU A 105 15.79 9.50 0.29
N GLY A 106 14.90 10.09 1.09
CA GLY A 106 14.14 11.30 0.76
C GLY A 106 12.98 11.04 -0.20
N PHE A 107 12.38 9.85 -0.19
CA PHE A 107 11.10 9.62 -0.87
C PHE A 107 9.93 10.05 0.02
N ASP A 108 8.87 10.53 -0.61
CA ASP A 108 7.58 10.71 0.06
C ASP A 108 6.90 9.35 0.20
N VAL A 109 6.77 8.87 1.44
CA VAL A 109 6.22 7.55 1.80
C VAL A 109 5.43 7.69 3.11
N PRO A 110 4.35 6.91 3.32
CA PRO A 110 3.48 7.07 4.49
C PRO A 110 4.24 6.87 5.80
N ASN A 111 3.75 7.46 6.88
CA ASN A 111 4.17 7.08 8.23
C ASN A 111 3.69 5.66 8.52
N ILE A 112 4.55 4.90 9.18
CA ILE A 112 4.27 3.51 9.49
C ILE A 112 4.70 3.17 10.91
N GLU A 113 4.03 2.20 11.51
CA GLU A 113 4.41 1.64 12.80
C GLU A 113 4.11 0.13 12.83
N ILE A 114 4.92 -0.61 13.57
CA ILE A 114 4.61 -2.01 13.87
C ILE A 114 3.71 -2.04 15.10
N ILE A 115 2.53 -2.62 14.94
CA ILE A 115 1.64 -2.97 16.06
C ILE A 115 2.03 -4.36 16.53
N GLN A 116 2.21 -4.51 17.83
CA GLN A 116 2.48 -5.78 18.48
C GLN A 116 1.45 -5.98 19.60
N THR A 117 0.70 -7.08 19.53
CA THR A 117 -0.10 -7.61 20.63
C THR A 117 0.53 -8.91 21.14
N LEU A 118 -0.10 -9.58 22.10
CA LEU A 118 0.36 -10.88 22.60
C LEU A 118 0.53 -11.92 21.48
N ASN A 119 -0.44 -11.98 20.56
CA ASN A 119 -0.51 -13.03 19.53
C ASN A 119 -0.25 -12.53 18.10
N PHE A 120 -0.33 -11.22 17.85
CA PHE A 120 -0.26 -10.66 16.50
C PHE A 120 0.83 -9.62 16.36
N LYS A 121 1.41 -9.59 15.17
CA LYS A 121 2.25 -8.52 14.66
C LYS A 121 1.63 -8.01 13.37
N ALA A 122 1.47 -6.70 13.24
CA ALA A 122 0.88 -6.09 12.06
C ALA A 122 1.61 -4.78 11.71
N LEU A 123 1.54 -4.37 10.44
CA LEU A 123 2.00 -3.06 10.02
C LEU A 123 0.80 -2.10 9.95
N ALA A 124 0.83 -1.02 10.73
CA ALA A 124 -0.07 0.11 10.54
C ALA A 124 0.57 1.10 9.57
N VAL A 125 -0.15 1.42 8.50
CA VAL A 125 0.24 2.41 7.50
C VAL A 125 -0.72 3.57 7.56
N GLU A 126 -0.22 4.77 7.87
CA GLU A 126 -1.03 5.99 7.88
C GLU A 126 -1.55 6.28 6.46
N ARG A 127 -2.85 6.49 6.36
CA ARG A 127 -3.52 6.75 5.09
C ARG A 127 -3.28 8.18 4.64
N PHE A 128 -2.59 8.32 3.51
CA PHE A 128 -2.38 9.62 2.86
C PHE A 128 -3.58 10.10 2.02
N ASP A 129 -4.63 9.28 1.87
CA ASP A 129 -5.95 9.68 1.35
C ASP A 129 -6.90 10.19 2.46
N ARG A 130 -6.34 10.48 3.65
CA ARG A 130 -7.03 11.03 4.81
C ARG A 130 -6.27 12.24 5.33
N LYS A 131 -7.00 13.26 5.77
CA LYS A 131 -6.39 14.46 6.36
C LYS A 131 -7.22 14.98 7.52
N TRP A 132 -6.59 15.10 8.68
CA TRP A 132 -7.17 15.80 9.81
C TRP A 132 -7.35 17.28 9.50
N THR A 133 -8.49 17.86 9.91
CA THR A 133 -8.63 19.31 9.96
C THR A 133 -7.67 19.90 10.98
N ASN A 134 -7.31 21.18 10.85
CA ASN A 134 -6.34 21.83 11.76
C ASN A 134 -6.76 21.74 13.24
N GLU A 135 -8.06 21.72 13.52
CA GLU A 135 -8.63 21.60 14.86
C GLU A 135 -8.68 20.14 15.36
N LYS A 136 -8.27 19.15 14.54
CA LYS A 136 -8.43 17.70 14.77
C LYS A 136 -9.86 17.27 15.10
N THR A 137 -10.84 18.03 14.62
CA THR A 137 -12.27 17.78 14.86
C THR A 137 -12.92 16.92 13.78
N HIS A 138 -12.30 16.82 12.60
CA HIS A 138 -12.85 16.08 11.47
C HIS A 138 -11.74 15.48 10.60
N ILE A 139 -12.06 14.42 9.87
CA ILE A 139 -11.17 13.72 8.94
C ILE A 139 -11.73 13.86 7.53
N GLN A 140 -11.02 14.60 6.68
CA GLN A 140 -11.36 14.73 5.27
C GLN A 140 -10.85 13.51 4.48
N ARG A 141 -11.68 12.99 3.58
CA ARG A 141 -11.26 12.02 2.55
C ARG A 141 -10.69 12.79 1.37
N LEU A 142 -9.47 12.49 0.97
CA LEU A 142 -8.84 13.08 -0.21
C LEU A 142 -9.12 12.20 -1.42
N PRO A 143 -9.66 12.74 -2.53
CA PRO A 143 -9.83 11.98 -3.76
C PRO A 143 -8.50 11.44 -4.28
N GLN A 144 -8.48 10.14 -4.59
CA GLN A 144 -7.31 9.42 -5.07
C GLN A 144 -7.74 8.27 -5.98
N GLU A 145 -6.94 7.99 -7.00
CA GLU A 145 -7.07 6.80 -7.84
C GLU A 145 -5.72 6.18 -8.16
N ASP A 146 -5.68 4.87 -8.44
CA ASP A 146 -4.47 4.19 -8.89
C ASP A 146 -4.24 4.32 -10.39
N MET A 147 -3.04 3.99 -10.88
CA MET A 147 -2.74 4.20 -12.31
C MET A 147 -3.53 3.27 -13.24
N CYS A 148 -4.07 2.14 -12.77
CA CYS A 148 -5.00 1.36 -13.59
C CYS A 148 -6.29 2.16 -13.82
N GLN A 149 -6.84 2.76 -12.77
CA GLN A 149 -8.05 3.59 -12.87
C GLN A 149 -7.81 4.82 -13.74
N ALA A 150 -6.71 5.54 -13.53
CA ALA A 150 -6.36 6.71 -14.31
C ALA A 150 -6.16 6.39 -15.81
N ALA A 151 -5.69 5.18 -16.12
CA ALA A 151 -5.57 4.67 -17.49
C ALA A 151 -6.82 3.92 -18.00
N SER A 152 -7.92 3.89 -17.24
CA SER A 152 -9.16 3.16 -17.56
C SER A 152 -8.95 1.66 -17.82
N LEU A 153 -8.03 1.03 -17.07
CA LEU A 153 -7.70 -0.38 -17.16
C LEU A 153 -8.32 -1.20 -16.01
N PRO A 154 -8.81 -2.43 -16.27
CA PRO A 154 -9.24 -3.32 -15.21
C PRO A 154 -8.05 -3.81 -14.37
N ALA A 155 -8.32 -4.14 -13.10
CA ALA A 155 -7.30 -4.60 -12.16
C ALA A 155 -6.59 -5.90 -12.59
N SER A 156 -7.19 -6.69 -13.47
CA SER A 156 -6.63 -7.95 -13.98
C SER A 156 -5.40 -7.76 -14.86
N ILE A 157 -5.20 -6.58 -15.44
CA ILE A 157 -4.02 -6.25 -16.28
C ILE A 157 -3.12 -5.23 -15.60
N LYS A 158 -2.98 -5.32 -14.28
CA LYS A 158 -2.12 -4.41 -13.50
C LYS A 158 -0.63 -4.53 -13.83
N TYR A 159 -0.19 -5.68 -14.35
CA TYR A 159 1.20 -5.93 -14.74
C TYR A 159 1.46 -5.55 -16.20
N GLU A 160 2.61 -4.94 -16.47
CA GLU A 160 3.04 -4.60 -17.82
C GLU A 160 3.18 -5.85 -18.71
N SER A 161 3.60 -6.99 -18.13
CA SER A 161 3.69 -8.28 -18.83
C SER A 161 2.35 -8.80 -19.34
N ASP A 162 1.26 -8.37 -18.72
CA ASP A 162 -0.11 -8.81 -19.02
C ASP A 162 -0.85 -7.78 -19.90
N GLY A 163 -0.12 -6.80 -20.45
CA GLY A 163 -0.68 -5.71 -21.27
C GLY A 163 -1.08 -4.46 -20.50
N GLY A 164 -0.71 -4.35 -19.22
CA GLY A 164 -0.85 -3.14 -18.43
C GLY A 164 0.09 -2.01 -18.86
N ILE A 165 -0.07 -0.84 -18.24
CA ILE A 165 0.83 0.30 -18.43
C ILE A 165 2.17 0.12 -17.72
N GLY A 166 3.20 0.77 -18.26
CA GLY A 166 4.55 0.75 -17.71
C GLY A 166 5.12 2.14 -17.45
N VAL A 167 6.45 2.21 -17.40
CA VAL A 167 7.18 3.44 -17.10
C VAL A 167 6.87 4.55 -18.12
N LEU A 168 6.72 4.22 -19.40
CA LEU A 168 6.52 5.22 -20.45
C LEU A 168 5.14 5.89 -20.33
N GLU A 169 4.09 5.08 -20.18
CA GLU A 169 2.72 5.55 -20.10
C GLU A 169 2.48 6.32 -18.79
N ILE A 170 3.06 5.88 -17.67
CA ILE A 170 2.99 6.64 -16.40
C ILE A 170 3.78 7.96 -16.50
N MET A 171 4.95 7.98 -17.14
CA MET A 171 5.70 9.21 -17.35
C MET A 171 4.99 10.22 -18.25
N ASP A 172 4.21 9.73 -19.22
CA ASP A 172 3.35 10.56 -20.08
C ASP A 172 2.19 11.15 -19.28
N LEU A 173 1.49 10.33 -18.48
CA LEU A 173 0.45 10.79 -17.56
C LEU A 173 1.00 11.85 -16.59
N LEU A 174 2.13 11.59 -15.94
CA LEU A 174 2.76 12.53 -15.00
C LEU A 174 3.28 13.81 -15.67
N SER A 175 3.33 13.89 -17.00
CA SER A 175 3.61 15.15 -17.70
C SER A 175 2.49 16.19 -17.54
N GLY A 176 1.26 15.75 -17.25
CA GLY A 176 0.11 16.59 -16.96
C GLY A 176 -0.12 16.88 -15.47
N SER A 177 0.74 16.38 -14.58
CA SER A 177 0.64 16.65 -13.14
C SER A 177 0.82 18.14 -12.81
N SER A 178 0.13 18.62 -11.78
CA SER A 178 0.32 19.96 -11.20
C SER A 178 1.75 20.20 -10.70
N ASN A 179 2.53 19.13 -10.48
CA ASN A 179 3.94 19.15 -10.11
C ASN A 179 4.81 18.25 -11.02
N ALA A 180 4.53 18.28 -12.33
CA ALA A 180 5.07 17.35 -13.32
C ALA A 180 6.59 17.10 -13.25
N PHE A 181 7.42 18.12 -13.02
CA PHE A 181 8.87 17.94 -12.94
C PHE A 181 9.26 17.04 -11.76
N ALA A 182 8.77 17.35 -10.55
CA ALA A 182 9.11 16.62 -9.35
C ALA A 182 8.52 15.21 -9.36
N ASP A 183 7.28 15.06 -9.83
CA ASP A 183 6.61 13.75 -9.88
C ASP A 183 7.32 12.79 -10.84
N ARG A 184 7.70 13.27 -12.04
CA ARG A 184 8.47 12.47 -13.00
C ARG A 184 9.86 12.13 -12.49
N TYR A 185 10.52 13.07 -11.82
CA TYR A 185 11.82 12.84 -11.19
C TYR A 185 11.72 11.76 -10.10
N ASN A 186 10.76 11.92 -9.17
CA ASN A 186 10.57 10.99 -8.06
C ASN A 186 10.13 9.60 -8.54
N PHE A 187 9.25 9.52 -9.53
CA PHE A 187 8.84 8.25 -10.13
C PHE A 187 10.02 7.50 -10.74
N MET A 188 10.86 8.17 -11.54
CA MET A 188 12.07 7.54 -12.11
C MET A 188 13.10 7.18 -11.05
N LYS A 189 13.32 8.04 -10.05
CA LYS A 189 14.18 7.75 -8.90
C LYS A 189 13.68 6.51 -8.14
N PHE A 190 12.37 6.35 -8.02
CA PHE A 190 11.75 5.20 -7.36
C PHE A 190 11.89 3.91 -8.18
N GLN A 191 11.90 3.97 -9.51
CA GLN A 191 12.24 2.79 -10.33
C GLN A 191 13.66 2.27 -10.04
N VAL A 192 14.62 3.17 -9.85
CA VAL A 192 15.99 2.81 -9.45
C VAL A 192 16.00 2.23 -8.03
N TYR A 193 15.24 2.82 -7.11
CA TYR A 193 15.12 2.30 -5.74
C TYR A 193 14.60 0.86 -5.72
N GLN A 194 13.48 0.59 -6.42
CA GLN A 194 12.92 -0.74 -6.52
C GLN A 194 13.90 -1.76 -7.12
N TRP A 195 14.67 -1.36 -8.12
CA TRP A 195 15.75 -2.20 -8.63
C TRP A 195 16.81 -2.50 -7.58
N VAL A 196 17.28 -1.49 -6.83
CA VAL A 196 18.29 -1.68 -5.78
C VAL A 196 17.81 -2.65 -4.70
N ILE A 197 16.57 -2.49 -4.22
CA ILE A 197 16.03 -3.34 -3.15
C ILE A 197 15.40 -4.64 -3.65
N GLY A 198 15.40 -4.91 -4.96
CA GLY A 198 14.77 -6.09 -5.54
C GLY A 198 13.27 -6.15 -5.32
N ALA A 199 12.57 -5.01 -5.41
CA ALA A 199 11.12 -4.94 -5.34
C ALA A 199 10.51 -5.34 -6.70
N THR A 200 9.92 -6.52 -6.75
CA THR A 200 9.44 -7.15 -8.00
C THR A 200 7.95 -6.91 -8.27
N ASP A 201 7.19 -6.38 -7.31
CA ASP A 201 5.73 -6.23 -7.41
C ASP A 201 5.26 -4.78 -7.61
N GLY A 202 6.14 -3.90 -8.09
CA GLY A 202 5.87 -2.48 -8.37
C GLY A 202 4.97 -2.23 -9.59
N HIS A 203 3.79 -2.83 -9.64
CA HIS A 203 2.85 -2.78 -10.76
C HIS A 203 1.97 -1.52 -10.75
N ALA A 204 1.15 -1.29 -11.79
CA ALA A 204 0.41 -0.03 -11.98
C ALA A 204 -0.50 0.37 -10.80
N LYS A 205 -1.03 -0.61 -10.03
CA LYS A 205 -1.87 -0.32 -8.84
C LYS A 205 -1.10 0.14 -7.60
N ASN A 206 0.24 0.07 -7.60
CA ASN A 206 1.09 0.53 -6.48
C ASN A 206 1.56 1.98 -6.65
N TYR A 207 0.98 2.69 -7.63
CA TYR A 207 1.14 4.11 -7.79
C TYR A 207 -0.25 4.74 -7.90
N SER A 208 -0.41 5.89 -7.27
CA SER A 208 -1.65 6.64 -7.29
C SER A 208 -1.41 8.10 -7.61
N ILE A 209 -2.47 8.76 -8.06
CA ILE A 209 -2.56 10.21 -8.13
C ILE A 209 -3.65 10.70 -7.18
N THR A 210 -3.41 11.82 -6.51
CA THR A 210 -4.48 12.53 -5.80
C THR A 210 -5.13 13.52 -6.77
N ILE A 211 -6.46 13.57 -6.75
CA ILE A 211 -7.24 14.49 -7.59
C ILE A 211 -7.45 15.77 -6.77
N GLU A 212 -6.86 16.85 -7.26
CA GLU A 212 -6.91 18.18 -6.67
C GLU A 212 -8.08 19.00 -7.26
N GLN A 213 -8.19 20.26 -6.85
CA GLN A 213 -9.25 21.14 -7.34
C GLN A 213 -9.20 21.29 -8.86
N SER A 214 -10.39 21.47 -9.45
CA SER A 214 -10.55 21.68 -10.90
C SER A 214 -10.01 20.54 -11.78
N GLY A 215 -9.87 19.33 -11.23
CA GLY A 215 -9.40 18.14 -11.97
C GLY A 215 -7.90 18.09 -12.22
N SER A 216 -7.12 19.00 -11.62
CA SER A 216 -5.66 18.84 -11.55
C SER A 216 -5.30 17.63 -10.69
N TYR A 217 -4.11 17.08 -10.86
CA TYR A 217 -3.67 15.91 -10.12
C TYR A 217 -2.17 15.92 -9.90
N ARG A 218 -1.71 15.15 -8.91
CA ARG A 218 -0.29 14.92 -8.64
C ARG A 218 -0.05 13.52 -8.08
N LEU A 219 1.19 13.04 -8.18
CA LEU A 219 1.62 11.75 -7.64
C LEU A 219 1.44 11.71 -6.11
N THR A 220 0.97 10.58 -5.58
CA THR A 220 0.88 10.34 -4.12
C THR A 220 2.21 9.85 -3.55
N PRO A 221 2.36 9.75 -2.21
CA PRO A 221 3.45 8.98 -1.61
C PRO A 221 3.54 7.56 -2.18
N PHE A 222 4.74 6.97 -2.19
CA PHE A 222 4.93 5.57 -2.58
C PHE A 222 4.56 4.64 -1.42
N TYR A 223 3.92 3.50 -1.73
CA TYR A 223 3.38 2.54 -0.76
C TYR A 223 3.50 1.11 -1.29
N ASP A 224 3.16 0.12 -0.45
CA ASP A 224 3.21 -1.31 -0.79
C ASP A 224 4.62 -1.73 -1.29
N ILE A 225 5.65 -1.40 -0.51
CA ILE A 225 7.06 -1.63 -0.87
C ILE A 225 7.59 -2.87 -0.17
N LEU A 226 7.90 -3.92 -0.93
CA LEU A 226 8.46 -5.17 -0.42
C LEU A 226 9.68 -5.58 -1.23
N SER A 227 10.74 -5.98 -0.54
CA SER A 227 11.92 -6.60 -1.16
C SER A 227 11.68 -8.10 -1.37
N ALA A 228 12.07 -8.62 -2.53
CA ALA A 228 12.11 -10.06 -2.77
C ALA A 228 13.41 -10.72 -2.28
N TYR A 229 14.40 -9.95 -1.80
CA TYR A 229 15.68 -10.52 -1.35
C TYR A 229 15.57 -11.46 -0.14
N PRO A 230 14.75 -11.19 0.88
CA PRO A 230 14.53 -12.14 1.97
C PRO A 230 13.95 -13.48 1.51
N LEU A 231 13.35 -13.53 0.32
CA LEU A 231 12.76 -14.74 -0.26
C LEU A 231 13.79 -15.58 -1.03
N LEU A 232 15.04 -15.13 -1.15
CA LEU A 232 16.08 -15.88 -1.84
C LEU A 232 16.58 -17.04 -0.99
N GLY A 233 16.78 -18.21 -1.61
CA GLY A 233 17.36 -19.36 -0.90
C GLY A 233 17.07 -20.70 -1.55
N LYS A 234 17.55 -21.79 -0.93
CA LYS A 234 17.46 -23.15 -1.48
C LYS A 234 16.03 -23.64 -1.76
N LYS A 235 15.04 -23.17 -0.97
CA LYS A 235 13.61 -23.48 -1.16
C LYS A 235 12.80 -22.29 -1.70
N GLY A 236 13.43 -21.11 -1.75
CA GLY A 236 12.83 -19.86 -2.18
C GLY A 236 13.18 -19.52 -3.63
N LEU A 237 13.19 -18.22 -3.94
CA LEU A 237 13.47 -17.73 -5.28
C LEU A 237 14.95 -17.83 -5.63
N ASN A 238 15.24 -18.06 -6.91
CA ASN A 238 16.56 -17.81 -7.46
C ASN A 238 16.68 -16.33 -7.84
N ILE A 239 17.82 -15.69 -7.55
CA ILE A 239 18.02 -14.27 -7.88
C ILE A 239 17.84 -13.96 -9.37
N ARG A 240 18.12 -14.92 -10.26
CA ARG A 240 17.92 -14.79 -11.72
C ARG A 240 16.45 -14.76 -12.13
N GLN A 241 15.54 -15.14 -11.23
CA GLN A 241 14.09 -15.10 -11.46
C GLN A 241 13.50 -13.75 -11.05
N LEU A 242 14.24 -12.91 -10.32
CA LEU A 242 13.75 -11.59 -9.92
C LEU A 242 13.66 -10.66 -11.13
N LYS A 243 12.44 -10.17 -11.38
CA LYS A 243 12.11 -9.25 -12.46
C LYS A 243 11.30 -8.09 -11.90
N LEU A 244 11.63 -6.88 -12.32
CA LEU A 244 10.81 -5.70 -12.09
C LEU A 244 9.43 -5.87 -12.75
N ALA A 245 8.40 -5.28 -12.15
CA ALA A 245 7.05 -5.29 -12.72
C ALA A 245 6.91 -4.41 -13.98
N MET A 246 7.77 -3.40 -14.12
CA MET A 246 7.84 -2.52 -15.29
C MET A 246 9.25 -2.51 -15.87
N GLY A 247 9.36 -2.72 -17.17
CA GLY A 247 10.65 -2.87 -17.84
C GLY A 247 11.31 -1.54 -18.19
N LEU A 248 12.63 -1.47 -18.01
CA LEU A 248 13.43 -0.34 -18.46
C LEU A 248 13.84 -0.50 -19.93
N ARG A 249 14.01 0.61 -20.66
CA ARG A 249 14.43 0.56 -22.06
C ARG A 249 15.82 -0.08 -22.21
N ALA A 250 15.97 -0.99 -23.18
CA ALA A 250 17.23 -1.63 -23.51
C ALA A 250 17.59 -1.48 -25.00
N SER A 251 18.79 -1.91 -25.39
CA SER A 251 19.23 -1.91 -26.79
C SER A 251 18.36 -2.78 -27.70
N ARG A 252 17.71 -3.81 -27.15
CA ARG A 252 16.62 -4.57 -27.77
C ARG A 252 15.51 -4.75 -26.73
N GLY A 253 14.30 -4.27 -27.03
CA GLY A 253 13.12 -4.42 -26.17
C GLY A 253 13.23 -3.71 -24.80
N ARG A 254 12.63 -4.33 -23.79
CA ARG A 254 12.64 -3.89 -22.38
C ARG A 254 13.44 -4.88 -21.52
N LYS A 255 14.07 -4.39 -20.45
CA LYS A 255 14.81 -5.18 -19.46
C LYS A 255 14.11 -5.13 -18.11
N TYR A 256 13.94 -6.31 -17.54
CA TYR A 256 13.23 -6.51 -16.28
C TYR A 256 14.13 -7.10 -15.20
N GLU A 257 15.20 -7.79 -15.58
CA GLU A 257 16.07 -8.56 -14.67
C GLU A 257 16.73 -7.65 -13.62
N VAL A 258 16.63 -8.05 -12.35
CA VAL A 258 17.25 -7.33 -11.22
C VAL A 258 18.76 -7.60 -11.14
N ASN A 259 19.22 -8.74 -11.65
CA ASN A 259 20.63 -9.14 -11.64
C ASN A 259 21.24 -9.20 -13.06
N LYS A 260 22.55 -9.00 -13.18
CA LYS A 260 23.35 -9.33 -14.37
C LYS A 260 24.10 -10.64 -14.16
#